data_AF-A0A9D9I8H3-F1
#
_entry.id   AF-A0A9D9I8H3-F1
#
_cell.length_a   1.000
_cell.length_b   1.000
_cell.length_c   1.000
_cell.angle_alpha   90.00
_cell.angle_beta   90.00
_cell.angle_gamma   90.00
#
_symmetry.space_group_name_H-M   'P 1'
#
loop_
_entity.id
_entity.type
_entity.pdbx_description
1 polymer ?
#
loop_
_entity_poly.entity_id
_entity_poly.type
_entity_poly.pdbx_seq_one_letter_code
_entity_poly.pdbx_strand_id
1 'polypeptide(L)' 'MQTELEKLISLYRELEIDKQIDYDKFYLYSLITHSTAIEGSTITELENQIMFDQGISLKGKSITEQNMNLDLKNAYETA' A
#
# COMPACT_ATOMS: atom_id res chain seq x y z
N MET A 1 -3.29 -34.47 5.13
CA MET A 1 -1.94 -33.94 4.84
C MET A 1 -2.08 -32.46 4.58
N GLN A 2 -1.20 -31.63 5.14
CA GLN A 2 -1.15 -30.21 4.80
C GLN A 2 -0.56 -30.03 3.39
N THR A 3 -1.11 -29.08 2.65
CA THR A 3 -0.60 -28.58 1.37
C THR A 3 0.71 -27.82 1.56
N GLU A 4 1.46 -27.63 0.48
CA GLU A 4 2.70 -26.83 0.52
C GLU A 4 2.44 -25.37 0.94
N LEU A 5 1.28 -24.80 0.57
CA LEU A 5 0.89 -23.45 0.98
C LEU A 5 0.65 -23.37 2.50
N GLU A 6 -0.06 -24.34 3.08
CA GLU A 6 -0.33 -24.38 4.52
C GLU A 6 0.97 -24.53 5.34
N LYS A 7 1.91 -25.34 4.86
CA LYS A 7 3.25 -25.47 5.48
C LYS A 7 4.01 -24.13 5.42
N LEU A 8 3.96 -23.45 4.28
CA LEU A 8 4.64 -22.17 4.10
C LEU A 8 4.03 -21.07 5.00
N ILE A 9 2.70 -21.00 5.11
CA ILE A 9 2.00 -20.06 5.99
C ILE A 9 2.34 -20.34 7.46
N SER A 10 2.46 -21.63 7.83
CA SER A 10 2.84 -22.01 9.20
C SER A 10 4.26 -21.55 9.52
N LEU A 11 5.22 -21.80 8.63
CA LEU A 11 6.60 -21.32 8.77
C LEU A 11 6.68 -19.79 8.83
N TYR A 12 5.91 -19.11 7.98
CA TYR A 12 5.84 -17.65 7.91
C TYR A 12 5.41 -17.02 9.27
N ARG A 13 4.42 -17.62 9.92
CA ARG A 13 3.94 -17.22 11.26
C ARG A 13 4.88 -17.64 12.39
N GLU A 14 5.49 -18.82 12.29
CA GLU A 14 6.46 -19.31 13.27
C GLU A 14 7.70 -18.40 13.34
N LEU A 15 8.12 -17.87 12.20
CA LEU A 15 9.20 -16.88 12.10
C LEU A 15 8.77 -15.46 12.49
N GLU A 16 7.51 -15.27 12.90
CA GLU A 16 6.91 -13.99 13.29
C GLU A 16 7.00 -12.88 12.22
N ILE A 17 7.16 -13.27 10.95
CA ILE A 17 7.25 -12.30 9.84
C ILE A 17 5.92 -11.56 9.68
N ASP A 18 4.80 -12.21 10.04
CA ASP A 18 3.46 -11.62 10.14
C ASP A 18 3.38 -10.44 11.10
N LYS A 19 4.32 -10.31 12.03
CA LYS A 19 4.39 -9.20 12.99
C LYS A 19 5.35 -8.10 12.57
N GLN A 20 6.15 -8.31 11.52
CA GLN A 20 7.13 -7.33 11.04
C GLN A 20 6.55 -6.33 10.04
N ILE A 21 5.42 -6.68 9.41
CA ILE A 21 4.76 -5.88 8.38
C ILE A 21 3.40 -5.43 8.91
N ASP A 22 3.12 -4.14 8.82
CA ASP A 22 1.77 -3.61 8.97
C ASP A 22 0.96 -3.97 7.71
N TYR A 23 0.27 -5.11 7.76
CA TYR A 23 -0.48 -5.65 6.63
C TYR A 23 -1.68 -4.79 6.25
N ASP A 24 -2.30 -4.12 7.22
CA ASP A 24 -3.45 -3.25 6.95
C ASP A 24 -2.99 -2.02 6.17
N LYS A 25 -1.89 -1.41 6.60
CA LYS A 25 -1.26 -0.30 5.89
C LYS A 25 -0.75 -0.70 4.52
N PHE A 26 -0.05 -1.83 4.41
CA PHE A 26 0.46 -2.34 3.13
C PHE A 26 -0.70 -2.58 2.16
N TYR A 27 -1.73 -3.28 2.61
CA TYR A 27 -2.93 -3.54 1.81
C TYR A 27 -3.59 -2.26 1.31
N LEU A 28 -3.76 -1.28 2.19
CA LEU A 28 -4.36 0.01 1.84
C LEU A 28 -3.53 0.75 0.78
N TYR A 29 -2.21 0.82 0.96
CA TYR A 29 -1.34 1.55 0.04
C TYR A 29 -1.25 0.85 -1.32
N SER A 30 -1.22 -0.48 -1.36
CA SER A 30 -1.26 -1.24 -2.61
C SER A 30 -2.58 -1.04 -3.35
N LEU A 31 -3.72 -1.05 -2.64
CA LEU A 31 -5.03 -0.79 -3.24
C LEU A 31 -5.08 0.60 -3.89
N ILE A 32 -4.70 1.65 -3.16
CA ILE A 32 -4.70 3.02 -3.67
C ILE A 32 -3.78 3.14 -4.88
N THR A 33 -2.58 2.57 -4.81
CA THR A 33 -1.59 2.60 -5.90
C THR A 33 -2.15 1.94 -7.15
N HIS A 34 -2.72 0.74 -7.04
CA HIS A 34 -3.27 0.04 -8.20
C HIS A 34 -4.53 0.72 -8.76
N SER A 35 -5.43 1.21 -7.90
CA SER A 35 -6.63 1.93 -8.32
C SER A 35 -6.29 3.20 -9.09
N THR A 36 -5.39 4.04 -8.56
CA THR A 36 -5.03 5.29 -9.24
C THR A 36 -4.16 5.04 -10.48
N ALA A 37 -3.37 3.96 -10.52
CA ALA A 37 -2.64 3.57 -11.72
C ALA A 37 -3.58 3.18 -12.88
N ILE A 38 -4.72 2.54 -12.59
CA ILE A 38 -5.76 2.25 -13.61
C ILE A 38 -6.32 3.56 -14.19
N GLU A 39 -6.40 4.61 -13.39
CA GLU A 39 -6.83 5.96 -13.80
C GLU A 39 -5.70 6.80 -14.41
N GLY A 40 -4.49 6.23 -14.58
CA GLY A 40 -3.36 6.85 -15.25
C GLY A 40 -2.34 7.53 -14.34
N SER A 41 -2.45 7.38 -13.01
CA SER A 41 -1.40 7.82 -12.08
C SER A 41 -0.11 7.04 -12.30
N THR A 42 1.01 7.76 -12.28
CA THR A 42 2.36 7.18 -12.36
C THR A 42 3.02 7.04 -10.99
N ILE A 43 2.33 7.40 -9.91
CA ILE A 43 2.84 7.33 -8.54
C ILE A 43 2.97 5.87 -8.13
N THR A 44 4.18 5.49 -7.69
CA THR A 44 4.50 4.14 -7.22
C THR A 44 4.11 3.95 -5.75
N GLU A 45 4.00 2.71 -5.31
CA GLU A 45 3.69 2.41 -3.90
C GLU A 45 4.71 3.00 -2.92
N LEU A 46 6.00 2.98 -3.28
CA LEU A 46 7.07 3.59 -2.49
C LEU A 46 6.90 5.12 -2.39
N GLU A 47 6.53 5.77 -3.49
CA GLU A 47 6.25 7.21 -3.50
C GLU A 47 4.99 7.52 -2.66
N ASN A 48 3.95 6.69 -2.73
CA ASN A 48 2.78 6.80 -1.87
C ASN A 48 3.13 6.65 -0.39
N GLN A 49 4.00 5.69 -0.01
CA GLN A 49 4.50 5.57 1.36
C GLN A 49 5.16 6.87 1.85
N ILE A 50 6.04 7.46 1.03
CA ILE A 50 6.70 8.73 1.36
C ILE A 50 5.66 9.84 1.54
N MET A 51 4.73 9.96 0.60
CA MET A 51 3.70 11.01 0.62
C MET A 51 2.76 10.87 1.81
N PHE A 52 2.28 9.66 2.10
CA PHE A 52 1.30 9.39 3.14
C PHE A 52 1.89 9.43 4.54
N ASP A 53 3.10 8.90 4.74
CA ASP A 53 3.70 8.79 6.08
C ASP A 53 4.50 10.04 6.46
N GLN A 54 5.20 10.63 5.50
CA GLN A 54 6.11 11.75 5.76
C GLN A 54 5.48 13.10 5.41
N GLY A 55 4.33 13.11 4.72
CA GLY A 55 3.68 14.34 4.27
C GLY A 55 4.48 15.11 3.23
N ILE A 56 5.37 14.41 2.49
CA ILE A 56 6.27 15.03 1.51
C ILE A 56 5.63 14.97 0.12
N SER A 57 5.56 16.12 -0.56
CA SER A 57 5.12 16.20 -1.95
C SER A 57 6.11 15.51 -2.90
N LEU A 58 5.61 14.84 -3.91
CA LEU A 58 6.44 14.07 -4.86
C LEU A 58 6.92 14.97 -6.01
N LYS A 59 8.23 15.22 -6.05
CA LYS A 59 8.83 16.01 -7.13
C LYS A 59 8.66 15.29 -8.47
N GLY A 60 8.16 16.01 -9.47
CA GLY A 60 7.98 15.48 -10.83
C GLY A 60 6.66 14.73 -11.04
N LYS A 61 5.81 14.61 -10.01
CA LYS A 61 4.43 14.13 -10.13
C LYS A 61 3.47 15.31 -10.14
N SER A 62 2.43 15.23 -10.96
CA SER A 62 1.44 16.31 -11.02
C SER A 62 0.69 16.44 -9.68
N ILE A 63 0.22 17.66 -9.38
CA ILE A 63 -0.64 17.89 -8.20
C ILE A 63 -1.91 17.05 -8.32
N THR A 64 -2.44 16.87 -9.54
CA THR A 64 -3.60 16.04 -9.81
C THR A 64 -3.40 14.59 -9.38
N GLU A 65 -2.27 13.96 -9.76
CA GLU A 65 -1.96 12.58 -9.35
C GLU A 65 -1.78 12.48 -7.82
N GLN A 66 -1.08 13.44 -7.21
CA GLN A 66 -0.88 13.47 -5.76
C GLN A 66 -2.21 13.58 -5.02
N ASN A 67 -3.08 14.50 -5.44
CA ASN A 67 -4.40 14.68 -4.84
C ASN A 67 -5.30 13.47 -5.06
N MET A 68 -5.28 12.83 -6.23
CA MET A 68 -6.04 11.61 -6.49
C MET A 68 -5.70 10.50 -5.47
N ASN A 69 -4.42 10.33 -5.17
CA ASN A 69 -3.95 9.34 -4.18
C ASN A 69 -4.34 9.75 -2.75
N LEU A 70 -4.20 11.03 -2.39
CA LEU A 70 -4.58 11.55 -1.07
C LEU A 70 -6.09 11.47 -0.83
N ASP A 71 -6.91 11.78 -1.84
CA ASP A 71 -8.36 11.72 -1.78
C ASP A 71 -8.83 10.28 -1.59
N LEU A 72 -8.25 9.32 -2.33
CA LEU A 72 -8.58 7.91 -2.17
C LEU A 72 -8.13 7.37 -0.80
N LYS A 73 -6.94 7.77 -0.31
CA LYS A 73 -6.51 7.47 1.05
C LYS A 73 -7.51 7.95 2.08
N ASN A 74 -7.92 9.21 2.00
CA ASN A 74 -8.91 9.78 2.91
C ASN A 74 -10.24 9.01 2.85
N ALA A 75 -10.70 8.63 1.65
CA ALA A 75 -11.93 7.86 1.49
C ALA A 75 -11.90 6.53 2.26
N TYR A 76 -10.80 5.77 2.15
CA TYR A 76 -10.63 4.51 2.88
C TYR A 76 -10.47 4.69 4.39
N GLU A 77 -9.80 5.75 4.84
CA GLU A 77 -9.65 6.04 6.28
C GLU A 77 -10.95 6.52 6.95
N THR A 78 -11.88 7.04 6.16
CA THR A 78 -13.21 7.49 6.64
C THR A 78 -14.33 6.46 6.50
N ALA A 79 -14.05 5.31 5.89
CA ALA A 79 -15.01 4.23 5.68
C ALA A 79 -15.17 3.36 6.93
#